data_AF-A0A349SIR1-F1
#
_entry.id   AF-A0A349SIR1-F1
#
_cell.length_a   1.000
_cell.length_b   1.000
_cell.length_c   1.000
_cell.angle_alpha   90.00
_cell.angle_beta   90.00
_cell.angle_gamma   90.00
#
_symmetry.space_group_name_H-M   'P 1'
#
loop_
_entity.id
_entity.type
_entity.pdbx_description
1 polymer ?
#
loop_
_entity_poly.entity_id
_entity_poly.type
_entity_poly.pdbx_seq_one_letter_code
_entity_poly.pdbx_strand_id
1 'polypeptide(L)' 'MNDLIKTGCILVTGGAGFIGSAFIRQLLELTDYRVINIDALTYAGNLATVSDVMQSPRHEFVHADIIDGP' A
#
# COMPACT_ATOMS: atom_id res chain seq x y z
N MET A 1 8.69 -27.48 -0.80
CA MET A 1 9.27 -26.12 -0.73
C MET A 1 8.13 -25.10 -0.82
N ASN A 2 7.09 -25.27 0.02
CA ASN A 2 5.76 -24.70 -0.20
C ASN A 2 5.04 -24.41 1.13
N ASP A 3 5.74 -23.81 2.10
CA ASP A 3 5.21 -23.58 3.46
C ASP A 3 5.28 -22.11 3.92
N LEU A 4 5.48 -21.14 3.02
CA LEU A 4 5.67 -19.72 3.42
C LEU A 4 4.89 -18.69 2.59
N ILE A 5 3.86 -19.08 1.83
CA ILE A 5 2.93 -18.09 1.28
C ILE A 5 2.14 -17.52 2.46
N LYS A 6 2.65 -16.42 3.03
CA LYS A 6 1.95 -15.69 4.06
C LYS A 6 0.78 -14.96 3.40
N THR A 7 -0.41 -15.50 3.58
CA THR A 7 -1.66 -14.86 3.18
C THR A 7 -2.15 -13.94 4.31
N GLY A 8 -2.76 -12.82 3.97
CA GLY A 8 -3.24 -11.85 4.96
C GLY A 8 -3.43 -10.45 4.38
N CYS A 9 -3.60 -9.48 5.28
CA CYS A 9 -3.72 -8.07 4.92
C CYS A 9 -2.60 -7.26 5.58
N ILE A 10 -1.91 -6.44 4.81
CA ILE A 10 -0.90 -5.50 5.29
C ILE A 10 -1.46 -4.08 5.14
N LEU A 11 -1.42 -3.33 6.23
CA LEU A 11 -1.68 -1.90 6.23
C LEU A 11 -0.36 -1.16 6.00
N VAL A 12 -0.31 -0.32 4.97
CA VAL A 12 0.84 0.53 4.66
C VAL A 12 0.41 1.98 4.85
N THR A 13 1.06 2.69 5.77
CA THR A 13 0.87 4.13 5.97
C THR A 13 1.92 4.91 5.18
N GLY A 14 1.53 6.01 4.53
CA GLY A 14 2.46 6.81 3.72
C GLY A 14 2.81 6.15 2.37
N GLY A 15 1.93 5.29 1.85
CA GLY A 15 2.20 4.49 0.66
C GLY A 15 2.20 5.26 -0.66
N ALA A 16 1.74 6.52 -0.70
CA ALA A 16 1.87 7.39 -1.86
C ALA A 16 3.20 8.18 -1.87
N GLY A 17 4.09 7.95 -0.91
CA GLY A 17 5.45 8.49 -0.88
C GLY A 17 6.46 7.66 -1.67
N PHE A 18 7.74 8.08 -1.64
CA PHE A 18 8.81 7.42 -2.39
C PHE A 18 9.02 5.95 -1.97
N ILE A 19 9.36 5.69 -0.70
CA ILE A 19 9.63 4.34 -0.20
C ILE A 19 8.33 3.53 -0.10
N GLY A 20 7.25 4.15 0.38
CA GLY A 20 5.95 3.50 0.56
C GLY A 20 5.41 2.91 -0.75
N SER A 21 5.46 3.68 -1.84
CA SER A 21 4.97 3.21 -3.14
C SER A 21 5.80 2.04 -3.69
N ALA A 22 7.12 2.07 -3.50
CA ALA A 22 8.01 0.98 -3.90
C ALA A 22 7.75 -0.29 -3.09
N PHE A 23 7.54 -0.14 -1.79
CA PHE A 23 7.20 -1.24 -0.89
C PHE A 23 5.87 -1.89 -1.28
N ILE A 24 4.83 -1.09 -1.60
CA ILE A 24 3.54 -1.61 -2.07
C ILE A 24 3.70 -2.40 -3.36
N ARG A 25 4.45 -1.87 -4.36
CA ARG A 25 4.73 -2.59 -5.60
C ARG A 25 5.40 -3.94 -5.32
N GLN A 26 6.43 -3.96 -4.47
CA GLN A 26 7.12 -5.20 -4.10
C GLN A 26 6.22 -6.19 -3.35
N LEU A 27 5.37 -5.73 -2.44
CA LEU A 27 4.41 -6.61 -1.75
C LEU A 27 3.45 -7.28 -2.74
N LEU A 28 2.90 -6.50 -3.67
CA LEU A 28 1.98 -7.01 -4.67
C LEU A 28 2.68 -7.95 -5.67
N GLU A 29 3.94 -7.70 -6.00
CA GLU A 29 4.69 -8.55 -6.94
C GLU A 29 5.17 -9.86 -6.30
N LEU A 30 5.68 -9.81 -5.06
CA LEU A 30 6.43 -10.91 -4.45
C LEU A 30 5.61 -11.75 -3.47
N THR A 31 4.39 -11.32 -3.13
CA THR A 31 3.56 -11.97 -2.12
C THR A 31 2.09 -11.99 -2.51
N ASP A 32 1.31 -12.83 -1.83
CA ASP A 32 -0.15 -12.92 -1.98
C ASP A 32 -0.92 -12.04 -0.98
N TYR A 33 -0.24 -11.10 -0.32
CA TYR A 33 -0.91 -10.18 0.60
C TYR A 33 -1.88 -9.25 -0.13
N ARG A 34 -3.00 -8.95 0.54
CA ARG A 34 -3.79 -7.75 0.27
C ARG A 34 -3.10 -6.55 0.93
N VAL A 35 -3.07 -5.43 0.24
CA VAL A 35 -2.44 -4.19 0.70
C VAL A 35 -3.52 -3.11 0.82
N ILE A 36 -3.65 -2.55 2.01
CA ILE A 36 -4.43 -1.34 2.26
C ILE A 36 -3.43 -0.20 2.45
N ASN A 37 -3.43 0.75 1.54
CA ASN A 37 -2.58 1.93 1.55
C ASN A 37 -3.34 3.11 2.16
N ILE A 38 -2.97 3.51 3.37
CA ILE A 38 -3.45 4.74 4.00
C ILE A 38 -2.43 5.84 3.74
N ASP A 39 -2.84 6.94 3.12
CA ASP A 39 -2.00 8.11 2.93
C ASP A 39 -2.81 9.39 3.11
N ALA A 40 -2.23 10.37 3.80
CA ALA A 40 -2.85 11.68 4.00
C ALA A 40 -2.71 12.60 2.77
N LEU A 41 -1.91 12.20 1.77
CA LEU A 41 -1.56 12.97 0.58
C LEU A 41 -1.05 14.37 0.94
N THR A 42 -0.11 14.43 1.88
CA THR A 42 0.62 15.67 2.21
C THR A 42 1.58 16.05 1.07
N TYR A 43 2.46 17.04 1.29
CA TYR A 43 3.39 17.53 0.25
C TYR A 43 4.25 16.44 -0.41
N ALA A 44 4.55 15.35 0.31
CA ALA A 44 5.40 14.25 -0.17
C ALA A 44 4.60 13.09 -0.80
N GLY A 45 3.26 13.11 -0.68
CA GLY A 45 2.39 12.07 -1.21
C GLY A 45 1.91 12.41 -2.63
N ASN A 46 2.01 11.46 -3.55
CA ASN A 46 1.56 11.64 -4.94
C ASN A 46 0.93 10.34 -5.48
N LEU A 47 -0.34 10.40 -5.90
CA LEU A 47 -1.06 9.27 -6.48
C LEU A 47 -0.40 8.69 -7.74
N ALA A 48 0.33 9.51 -8.50
CA ALA A 48 1.09 9.04 -9.66
C ALA A 48 2.19 8.05 -9.29
N THR A 49 2.64 8.01 -8.02
CA THR A 49 3.62 7.02 -7.57
C THR A 49 3.02 5.63 -7.38
N VAL A 50 1.69 5.52 -7.23
CA VAL A 50 0.98 4.24 -7.03
C VAL A 50 0.03 3.90 -8.17
N SER A 51 0.01 4.68 -9.26
CA SER A 51 -0.90 4.50 -10.40
C SER A 51 -0.91 3.08 -10.95
N ASP A 52 0.26 2.46 -11.01
CA ASP A 52 0.46 1.14 -11.61
C ASP A 52 -0.21 0.01 -10.81
N VAL A 53 -0.48 0.25 -9.53
CA VAL A 53 -1.10 -0.72 -8.63
C VAL A 53 -2.54 -0.38 -8.27
N MET A 54 -3.05 0.79 -8.66
CA MET A 54 -4.42 1.24 -8.35
C MET A 54 -5.51 0.32 -8.90
N GLN A 55 -5.23 -0.41 -9.99
CA GLN A 55 -6.17 -1.37 -10.59
C GLN A 55 -6.01 -2.80 -10.05
N SER A 56 -5.04 -3.05 -9.18
CA SER A 56 -4.84 -4.38 -8.60
C SER A 56 -6.02 -4.72 -7.67
N PRO A 57 -6.65 -5.90 -7.82
CA PRO A 57 -7.73 -6.32 -6.91
C PRO A 57 -7.24 -6.57 -5.48
N ARG A 58 -5.91 -6.62 -5.27
CA ARG A 58 -5.28 -6.78 -3.96
C ARG A 58 -4.82 -5.46 -3.36
N HIS A 59 -5.01 -4.32 -4.03
CA HIS A 59 -4.64 -3.01 -3.53
C HIS A 59 -5.88 -2.17 -3.28
N GLU A 60 -5.94 -1.55 -2.11
CA GLU A 60 -6.96 -0.55 -1.76
C GLU A 60 -6.26 0.72 -1.31
N PHE A 61 -6.70 1.86 -1.81
CA PHE A 61 -6.21 3.16 -1.37
C PHE A 61 -7.26 3.86 -0.50
N VAL A 62 -6.82 4.36 0.65
CA VAL A 62 -7.63 5.12 1.60
C VAL A 62 -6.95 6.45 1.84
N HIS A 63 -7.63 7.54 1.46
CA HIS A 63 -7.16 8.90 1.79
C HIS A 63 -7.57 9.22 3.22
N ALA A 64 -6.65 9.09 4.17
CA ALA A 64 -6.86 9.40 5.58
C ALA A 64 -5.54 9.78 6.26
N ASP A 65 -5.63 10.53 7.35
CA ASP A 65 -4.50 10.83 8.21
C ASP A 65 -4.42 9.79 9.35
N ILE A 66 -3.21 9.38 9.71
CA ILE A 66 -2.97 8.40 10.79
C ILE A 66 -3.27 8.98 12.17
N ILE A 67 -3.43 10.30 12.29
CA ILE A 67 -3.87 10.97 13.52
C ILE A 67 -5.39 11.14 13.62
N ASP A 68 -6.17 10.66 12.64
CA ASP A 68 -7.64 10.73 12.62
C ASP A 68 -8.25 9.70 13.59
N GLY A 69 -8.07 9.98 14.88
CA GLY A 69 -8.60 9.23 16.01
C GLY A 69 -9.43 10.13 16.95
N PRO A 70 -10.20 9.50 17.87
CA PRO A 70 -11.10 10.21 18.80
C PRO A 70 -10.39 11.11 19.81
#